data_AF-A0A9D3YLW0-F1
#
_entry.id   AF-A0A9D3YLW0-F1
#
_cell.length_a   1.000
_cell.length_b   1.000
_cell.length_c   1.000
_cell.angle_alpha   90.00
_cell.angle_beta   90.00
_cell.angle_gamma   90.00
#
_symmetry.space_group_name_H-M   'P 1'
#
loop_
_entity.id
_entity.type
_entity.pdbx_description
1 polymer ?
#
loop_
_entity_poly.entity_id
_entity_poly.type
_entity_poly.pdbx_seq_one_letter_code
_entity_poly.pdbx_strand_id
1 'polypeptide(L)'
;MTNEDLLDKHGAGYVLHKRKISEMAAELKADGVKKRWMAKCGELVLRPWQREVLEKLEAQNDRQILFVMDPVGGNGKTTLACYMMSTMDAIRFENCKSNDLKYMYKGQKYVIFDFCRSSMGHINYEVIEPLKNGVFCSSTNPCSFLHCLSLIKYSK
;
A
#
# COMPACT_ATOMS: atom_id res chain seq x y z
N MET A 1 -22.96 13.47 -17.90
CA MET A 1 -23.85 12.32 -18.13
C MET A 1 -24.40 11.92 -16.78
N THR A 2 -25.64 12.31 -16.51
CA THR A 2 -26.30 12.03 -15.23
C THR A 2 -26.85 10.59 -15.23
N ASN A 3 -27.31 10.11 -14.08
CA ASN A 3 -27.91 8.78 -13.99
C ASN A 3 -29.20 8.69 -14.82
N GLU A 4 -29.91 9.80 -15.04
CA GLU A 4 -31.08 9.85 -15.93
C GLU A 4 -30.70 9.57 -17.39
N ASP A 5 -29.59 10.14 -17.89
CA ASP A 5 -29.12 9.95 -19.28
C ASP A 5 -28.77 8.48 -19.61
N LEU A 6 -28.27 7.73 -18.61
CA LEU A 6 -27.88 6.33 -18.75
C LEU A 6 -29.09 5.38 -18.75
N LEU A 7 -30.12 5.72 -17.96
CA LEU A 7 -31.36 4.96 -17.87
C LEU A 7 -32.19 5.11 -19.15
N ASP A 8 -32.20 6.28 -19.78
CA ASP A 8 -32.94 6.53 -21.01
C ASP A 8 -32.37 5.76 -22.21
N LYS A 9 -31.04 5.68 -22.33
CA LYS A 9 -30.36 5.01 -23.47
C LYS A 9 -30.16 3.51 -23.30
N HIS A 10 -29.98 3.03 -22.06
CA HIS A 10 -29.59 1.64 -21.79
C HIS A 10 -30.38 1.01 -20.62
N GLY A 11 -31.54 1.55 -20.26
CA GLY A 11 -32.30 1.23 -19.04
C GLY A 11 -32.44 -0.26 -18.74
N ALA A 12 -32.82 -1.10 -19.70
CA ALA A 12 -32.94 -2.53 -19.50
C ALA A 12 -31.60 -3.21 -19.12
N GLY A 13 -30.51 -2.86 -19.82
CA GLY A 13 -29.17 -3.38 -19.54
C GLY A 13 -28.57 -2.81 -18.25
N TYR A 14 -28.87 -1.55 -17.93
CA TYR A 14 -28.43 -0.89 -16.71
C TYR A 14 -29.07 -1.51 -15.47
N VAL A 15 -30.36 -1.85 -15.52
CA VAL A 15 -31.06 -2.52 -14.41
C VAL A 15 -30.49 -3.92 -14.17
N LEU A 16 -30.29 -4.71 -15.23
CA LEU A 16 -29.75 -6.08 -15.14
C LEU A 16 -28.31 -6.13 -14.64
N HIS A 17 -27.47 -5.16 -15.01
CA HIS A 17 -26.04 -5.14 -14.66
C HIS A 17 -25.66 -4.04 -13.67
N LYS A 18 -26.65 -3.44 -12.99
CA LYS A 18 -26.48 -2.31 -12.06
C LYS A 18 -25.32 -2.51 -11.10
N ARG A 19 -25.22 -3.70 -10.49
CA ARG A 19 -24.16 -4.03 -9.53
C ARG A 19 -22.76 -3.91 -10.16
N LYS A 20 -22.52 -4.63 -11.27
CA LYS A 20 -21.21 -4.60 -11.96
C LYS A 20 -20.85 -3.19 -12.44
N ILE A 21 -21.83 -2.46 -13.00
CA ILE A 21 -21.62 -1.09 -13.47
C ILE A 21 -21.26 -0.16 -12.29
N SER A 22 -21.93 -0.33 -11.14
CA SER A 22 -21.61 0.44 -9.93
C SER A 22 -20.26 0.10 -9.32
N GLU A 23 -19.85 -1.18 -9.34
CA GLU A 23 -18.54 -1.64 -8.91
C GLU A 23 -17.43 -1.04 -9.79
N MET A 24 -17.57 -1.16 -11.11
CA MET A 24 -16.63 -0.56 -12.07
C MET A 24 -16.55 0.97 -11.93
N ALA A 25 -17.69 1.64 -11.73
CA ALA A 25 -17.70 3.08 -11.51
C ALA A 25 -17.03 3.48 -10.18
N ALA A 26 -17.16 2.67 -9.13
CA ALA A 26 -16.48 2.86 -7.85
C ALA A 26 -14.97 2.66 -7.99
N GLU A 27 -14.54 1.63 -8.72
CA GLU A 27 -13.12 1.38 -9.03
C GLU A 27 -12.49 2.54 -9.80
N LEU A 28 -13.15 3.02 -10.88
CA LEU A 28 -12.66 4.16 -11.66
C LEU A 28 -12.53 5.44 -10.81
N LYS A 29 -13.48 5.67 -9.89
CA LYS A 29 -13.41 6.79 -8.94
C LYS A 29 -12.27 6.61 -7.94
N ALA A 30 -12.10 5.40 -7.38
CA ALA A 30 -11.01 5.09 -6.44
C ALA A 30 -9.64 5.25 -7.10
N ASP A 31 -9.49 4.82 -8.35
CA ASP A 31 -8.28 5.00 -9.15
C ASP A 31 -7.98 6.48 -9.41
N GLY A 32 -9.00 7.29 -9.69
CA GLY A 32 -8.86 8.73 -9.84
C GLY A 32 -8.36 9.41 -8.55
N VAL A 33 -8.92 9.05 -7.40
CA VAL A 33 -8.49 9.54 -6.09
C VAL A 33 -7.06 9.11 -5.79
N LYS A 34 -6.73 7.83 -6.06
CA LYS A 34 -5.39 7.27 -5.89
C LYS A 34 -4.38 8.02 -6.75
N LYS A 35 -4.64 8.21 -8.04
CA LYS A 35 -3.77 8.98 -8.95
C LYS A 35 -3.52 10.39 -8.45
N ARG A 36 -4.56 11.08 -7.97
CA ARG A 36 -4.45 12.43 -7.40
C ARG A 36 -3.58 12.46 -6.15
N TRP A 37 -3.76 11.48 -5.27
CA TRP A 37 -2.93 11.31 -4.07
C TRP A 37 -1.46 11.02 -4.42
N MET A 38 -1.21 10.14 -5.39
CA MET A 38 0.15 9.84 -5.84
C MET A 38 0.83 11.07 -6.44
N ALA A 39 0.13 11.84 -7.27
CA ALA A 39 0.67 13.08 -7.84
C ALA A 39 1.10 14.07 -6.75
N LYS A 40 0.26 14.27 -5.73
CA LYS A 40 0.58 15.12 -4.58
C LYS A 40 1.83 14.65 -3.82
N CYS A 41 2.05 13.34 -3.74
CA CYS A 41 3.17 12.78 -2.99
C CYS A 41 4.46 12.63 -3.81
N GLY A 42 4.39 12.67 -5.14
CA GLY A 42 5.58 12.62 -6.01
C GLY A 42 6.45 13.88 -5.95
N GLU A 43 5.88 15.04 -5.64
CA GLU A 43 6.60 16.33 -5.59
C GLU A 43 7.26 16.62 -4.22
N LEU A 44 7.30 15.63 -3.32
CA LEU A 44 7.79 15.82 -1.96
C LEU A 44 9.33 15.83 -1.89
N VAL A 45 9.90 16.92 -1.38
CA VAL A 45 11.34 16.99 -1.07
C VAL A 45 11.65 16.15 0.18
N LEU A 46 12.44 15.09 -0.01
CA LEU A 46 12.86 14.20 1.08
C LEU A 46 13.91 14.87 1.98
N ARG A 47 13.74 14.68 3.29
CA ARG A 47 14.70 15.03 4.35
C ARG A 47 15.92 14.10 4.29
N PRO A 48 17.09 14.52 4.83
CA PRO A 48 18.31 13.70 4.81
C PRO A 48 18.11 12.28 5.34
N TRP A 49 17.50 12.14 6.53
CA TRP A 49 17.23 10.83 7.14
C TRP A 49 16.31 9.94 6.28
N GLN A 50 15.39 10.53 5.50
CA GLN A 50 14.50 9.78 4.62
C GLN A 50 15.27 9.19 3.44
N ARG A 51 16.28 9.91 2.93
CA ARG A 51 17.18 9.42 1.88
C ARG A 51 18.06 8.30 2.40
N GLU A 52 18.62 8.44 3.60
CA GLU A 52 19.39 7.36 4.24
C GLU A 52 18.57 6.08 4.41
N VAL A 53 17.26 6.20 4.71
CA VAL A 53 16.36 5.04 4.78
C VAL A 53 16.18 4.40 3.41
N LEU A 54 16.03 5.19 2.34
CA LEU A 54 15.91 4.67 0.98
C LEU A 54 17.21 3.99 0.52
N GLU A 55 18.36 4.59 0.79
CA GLU A 55 19.68 4.00 0.50
C GLU A 55 19.85 2.66 1.22
N LYS A 56 19.49 2.59 2.51
CA LYS A 56 19.49 1.34 3.28
C LYS A 56 18.52 0.30 2.73
N LEU A 57 17.38 0.72 2.21
CA LEU A 57 16.37 -0.16 1.62
C LEU A 57 16.82 -0.72 0.26
N GLU A 58 17.55 0.07 -0.54
CA GLU A 58 18.15 -0.38 -1.80
C GLU A 58 19.34 -1.32 -1.57
N ALA A 59 20.15 -1.04 -0.55
CA ALA A 59 21.26 -1.90 -0.14
C ALA A 59 20.83 -3.13 0.69
N GLN A 60 19.53 -3.29 0.95
CA GLN A 60 18.98 -4.35 1.77
C GLN A 60 19.07 -5.70 1.05
N ASN A 61 19.56 -6.73 1.75
CA ASN A 61 19.55 -8.10 1.26
C ASN A 61 18.21 -8.79 1.55
N ASP A 62 17.92 -9.88 0.84
CA ASP A 62 16.67 -10.67 0.84
C ASP A 62 16.27 -11.22 2.22
N ARG A 63 17.18 -11.17 3.21
CA ARG A 63 16.96 -11.68 4.58
C ARG A 63 16.74 -10.62 5.63
N GLN A 64 16.92 -9.35 5.29
CA GLN A 64 16.81 -8.25 6.23
C GLN A 64 15.41 -7.64 6.18
N ILE A 65 14.99 -7.01 7.27
CA ILE A 65 13.80 -6.18 7.35
C ILE A 65 14.27 -4.85 7.93
N LEU A 66 14.09 -3.75 7.19
CA LEU A 66 14.48 -2.44 7.69
C LEU A 66 13.40 -1.90 8.63
N PHE A 67 13.76 -1.68 9.89
CA PHE A 67 12.91 -1.05 10.88
C PHE A 67 13.25 0.42 11.04
N VAL A 68 12.29 1.29 10.73
CA VAL A 68 12.44 2.74 10.95
C VAL A 68 11.62 3.14 12.16
N MET A 69 12.31 3.61 13.20
CA MET A 69 11.71 4.04 14.46
C MET A 69 11.81 5.56 14.56
N ASP A 70 10.72 6.23 14.91
CA ASP A 70 10.77 7.64 15.28
C ASP A 70 9.93 7.87 16.54
N PRO A 71 10.57 8.03 17.72
CA PRO A 71 9.95 8.09 19.05
C PRO A 71 9.04 9.32 19.25
N VAL A 72 9.35 10.43 18.57
CA VAL A 72 8.66 11.71 18.73
C VAL A 72 7.38 11.76 17.90
N GLY A 73 7.43 11.21 16.69
CA GLY A 73 6.34 11.31 15.72
C GLY A 73 6.38 12.63 14.96
N GLY A 74 5.65 12.70 13.84
CA GLY A 74 5.58 13.92 13.03
C GLY A 74 6.81 14.21 12.16
N ASN A 75 7.87 13.41 12.21
CA ASN A 75 9.11 13.68 11.44
C ASN A 75 9.03 13.38 9.93
N GLY A 76 7.87 12.94 9.42
CA GLY A 76 7.66 12.68 7.99
C GLY A 76 7.69 11.20 7.58
N LYS A 77 7.43 10.26 8.49
CA LYS A 77 7.32 8.82 8.12
C LYS A 77 6.19 8.55 7.13
N THR A 78 5.03 9.17 7.36
CA THR A 78 3.91 9.12 6.42
C THR A 78 4.25 9.78 5.08
N THR A 79 5.04 10.85 5.11
CA THR A 79 5.57 11.53 3.91
C THR A 79 6.48 10.61 3.10
N LEU A 80 7.39 9.88 3.77
CA LEU A 80 8.25 8.87 3.14
C LEU A 80 7.42 7.74 2.54
N ALA A 81 6.46 7.19 3.30
CA ALA A 81 5.58 6.15 2.79
C ALA A 81 4.78 6.62 1.56
N CYS A 82 4.31 7.87 1.57
CA CYS A 82 3.60 8.43 0.43
C CYS A 82 4.50 8.59 -0.79
N TYR A 83 5.72 9.10 -0.60
CA TYR A 83 6.73 9.20 -1.66
C TYR A 83 7.03 7.82 -2.26
N MET A 84 7.24 6.80 -1.42
CA MET A 84 7.50 5.45 -1.90
C MET A 84 6.31 4.88 -2.66
N MET A 85 5.07 5.11 -2.22
CA MET A 85 3.89 4.64 -2.95
C MET A 85 3.69 5.36 -4.30
N SER A 86 4.11 6.63 -4.41
CA SER A 86 3.90 7.43 -5.62
C SER A 86 5.02 7.30 -6.65
N THR A 87 6.27 7.16 -6.20
CA THR A 87 7.46 7.14 -7.06
C THR A 87 8.09 5.76 -7.19
N MET A 88 7.83 4.87 -6.22
CA MET A 88 8.33 3.50 -6.22
C MET A 88 7.13 2.55 -6.33
N ASP A 89 7.35 1.33 -6.81
CA ASP A 89 6.30 0.30 -6.81
C ASP A 89 6.11 -0.25 -5.40
N ALA A 90 5.52 0.57 -4.52
CA ALA A 90 5.34 0.28 -3.10
C ALA A 90 3.86 0.19 -2.70
N ILE A 91 3.57 -0.70 -1.75
CA ILE A 91 2.27 -0.81 -1.10
C ILE A 91 2.39 -0.60 0.40
N ARG A 92 1.44 0.12 0.99
CA ARG A 92 1.37 0.34 2.44
C ARG A 92 0.27 -0.51 3.05
N PHE A 93 0.63 -1.24 4.10
CA PHE A 93 -0.28 -1.97 4.95
C PHE A 93 -0.28 -1.41 6.36
N GLU A 94 -1.45 -1.46 6.98
CA GLU A 94 -1.60 -1.32 8.42
C GLU A 94 -1.62 -2.73 9.04
N ASN A 95 -1.82 -2.84 10.36
CA ASN A 95 -1.93 -4.15 11.00
C ASN A 95 -3.25 -4.83 10.62
N CYS A 96 -3.24 -5.58 9.51
CA CYS A 96 -4.37 -6.34 8.98
C CYS A 96 -4.22 -7.84 9.22
N LYS A 97 -5.33 -8.58 9.10
CA LYS A 97 -5.32 -10.05 9.16
C LYS A 97 -4.58 -10.62 7.95
N SER A 98 -3.92 -11.76 8.14
CA SER A 98 -3.09 -12.41 7.12
C SER A 98 -3.82 -12.67 5.80
N ASN A 99 -5.11 -13.06 5.86
CA ASN A 99 -5.92 -13.32 4.66
C ASN A 99 -6.23 -12.06 3.85
N ASP A 100 -6.51 -10.95 4.52
CA ASP A 100 -6.80 -9.69 3.85
C ASP A 100 -5.55 -9.16 3.15
N LEU A 101 -4.38 -9.30 3.79
CA LEU A 101 -3.07 -8.97 3.20
C LEU A 101 -2.78 -9.76 1.92
N LYS A 102 -3.08 -11.07 1.90
CA LYS A 102 -2.91 -11.92 0.71
C LYS A 102 -3.76 -11.46 -0.46
N TYR A 103 -4.95 -10.94 -0.20
CA TYR A 103 -5.84 -10.43 -1.25
C TYR A 103 -5.42 -9.04 -1.74
N MET A 104 -4.96 -8.18 -0.83
CA MET A 104 -4.55 -6.81 -1.18
C MET A 104 -3.18 -6.74 -1.85
N TYR A 105 -2.27 -7.68 -1.56
CA TYR A 105 -0.94 -7.72 -2.17
C TYR A 105 -1.02 -8.10 -3.65
N LYS A 106 -0.47 -7.26 -4.53
CA LYS A 106 -0.50 -7.44 -5.98
C LYS A 106 0.90 -7.58 -6.61
N GLY A 107 1.88 -8.06 -5.85
CA GLY A 107 3.23 -8.27 -6.38
C GLY A 107 4.14 -7.05 -6.33
N GLN A 108 3.81 -6.01 -5.55
CA GLN A 108 4.63 -4.80 -5.45
C GLN A 108 6.04 -5.11 -4.96
N LYS A 109 7.03 -4.41 -5.51
CA LYS A 109 8.45 -4.55 -5.16
C LYS A 109 8.74 -4.21 -3.70
N TYR A 110 8.13 -3.12 -3.20
CA TYR A 110 8.32 -2.64 -1.84
C TYR A 110 7.03 -2.80 -1.02
N VAL A 111 7.15 -3.33 0.18
CA VAL A 111 6.04 -3.40 1.13
C VAL A 111 6.39 -2.55 2.34
N ILE A 112 5.44 -1.71 2.76
CA ILE A 112 5.56 -0.80 3.88
C ILE A 112 4.54 -1.22 4.94
N PHE A 113 5.01 -1.65 6.10
CA PHE A 113 4.13 -1.83 7.25
C PHE A 113 4.14 -0.59 8.13
N ASP A 114 2.98 0.06 8.29
CA ASP A 114 2.77 1.21 9.19
C ASP A 114 2.19 0.68 10.51
N PHE A 115 3.05 0.53 11.51
CA PHE A 115 2.64 0.06 12.83
C PHE A 115 2.39 1.23 13.78
N CYS A 116 1.20 1.27 14.38
CA CYS A 116 0.88 2.12 15.51
C CYS A 116 1.49 1.56 16.81
N ARG A 117 1.77 2.43 17.79
CA ARG A 117 2.37 2.03 19.09
C ARG A 117 1.62 0.90 19.79
N SER A 118 0.30 0.94 19.76
CA SER A 118 -0.56 -0.08 20.38
C SER A 118 -0.39 -1.47 19.77
N SER A 119 0.11 -1.55 18.53
CA SER A 119 0.26 -2.79 17.77
C SER A 119 1.66 -3.42 17.90
N MET A 120 2.60 -2.78 18.59
CA MET A 120 3.99 -3.28 18.65
C MET A 120 4.15 -4.61 19.39
N GLY A 121 3.26 -4.92 20.35
CA GLY A 121 3.25 -6.24 21.00
C GLY A 121 2.72 -7.37 20.11
N HIS A 122 2.11 -7.03 18.97
CA HIS A 122 1.42 -7.97 18.08
C HIS A 122 1.81 -7.73 16.61
N ILE A 123 3.13 -7.63 16.36
CA ILE A 123 3.65 -7.64 14.98
C ILE A 123 3.47 -9.06 14.42
N ASN A 124 2.71 -9.17 13.34
CA ASN A 124 2.40 -10.45 12.71
C ASN A 124 3.56 -10.92 11.81
N TYR A 125 4.58 -11.52 12.42
CA TYR A 125 5.74 -12.07 11.70
C TYR A 125 5.35 -13.20 10.73
N GLU A 126 4.25 -13.91 10.97
CA GLU A 126 3.76 -14.98 10.08
C GLU A 126 3.40 -14.47 8.69
N VAL A 127 3.16 -13.16 8.53
CA VAL A 127 2.92 -12.52 7.24
C VAL A 127 4.20 -11.91 6.68
N ILE A 128 4.99 -11.27 7.54
CA ILE A 128 6.19 -10.54 7.14
C ILE A 128 7.27 -11.50 6.63
N GLU A 129 7.47 -12.65 7.28
CA GLU A 129 8.48 -13.63 6.88
C GLU A 129 8.23 -14.23 5.49
N PRO A 130 7.04 -14.75 5.15
CA PRO A 130 6.80 -15.26 3.80
C PRO A 130 6.77 -14.16 2.74
N LEU A 131 6.37 -12.92 3.06
CA LEU A 131 6.56 -11.77 2.17
C LEU A 131 8.04 -11.52 1.89
N LYS A 132 8.87 -11.51 2.92
CA LYS A 132 10.32 -11.35 2.80
C LYS A 132 10.95 -12.47 1.96
N ASN A 133 10.54 -13.71 2.19
CA ASN A 133 11.07 -14.87 1.47
C ASN A 133 10.53 -14.99 0.02
N GLY A 134 9.62 -14.10 -0.41
CA GLY A 134 9.01 -14.16 -1.74
C GLY A 134 8.07 -15.36 -1.93
N VAL A 135 7.66 -16.03 -0.85
CA VAL A 135 6.76 -17.21 -0.89
C VAL A 135 5.30 -16.81 -0.61
N PHE A 136 5.02 -15.51 -0.60
CA PHE A 136 3.70 -14.98 -0.31
C PHE A 136 2.79 -15.05 -1.55
N CYS A 137 2.31 -16.26 -1.83
CA CYS A 137 1.39 -16.53 -2.92
C CYS A 137 -0.08 -16.46 -2.43
N SER A 138 -0.93 -15.82 -3.22
CA SER A 138 -2.39 -16.04 -3.20
C SER A 138 -2.75 -16.99 -4.35
N SER A 139 -3.98 -17.49 -4.40
CA SER A 139 -4.45 -18.31 -5.53
C SER A 139 -4.39 -17.60 -6.89
N THR A 140 -4.19 -16.28 -6.90
CA THR A 140 -4.40 -15.41 -8.07
C THR A 140 -3.11 -14.75 -8.56
N ASN A 141 -2.05 -14.64 -7.74
CA ASN A 141 -0.83 -13.91 -8.12
C ASN A 141 0.44 -14.78 -7.94
N PRO A 142 1.38 -14.75 -8.91
CA PRO A 142 2.64 -15.48 -8.83
C PRO A 142 3.56 -14.90 -7.75
N CYS A 143 4.36 -15.76 -7.12
CA CYS A 143 5.34 -15.41 -6.11
C CYS A 143 6.51 -14.60 -6.73
N SER A 144 6.76 -13.39 -6.25
CA SER A 144 7.89 -12.54 -6.62
C SER A 144 8.77 -12.24 -5.40
N PHE A 145 10.09 -12.11 -5.59
CA PHE A 145 11.03 -11.69 -4.55
C PHE A 145 10.80 -10.22 -4.16
N LEU A 146 10.81 -9.92 -2.86
CA LEU A 146 10.48 -8.60 -2.31
C LEU A 146 11.59 -7.97 -1.48
N HIS A 147 11.66 -6.64 -1.52
CA HIS A 147 12.37 -5.84 -0.52
C HIS A 147 11.34 -5.29 0.48
N CYS A 148 11.37 -5.78 1.72
CA CYS A 148 10.37 -5.42 2.74
C CYS A 148 10.89 -4.29 3.66
N LEU A 149 10.13 -3.19 3.74
CA LEU A 149 10.35 -2.08 4.66
C LEU A 149 9.29 -2.09 5.77
N SER A 150 9.71 -2.05 7.03
CA SER A 150 8.81 -1.90 8.18
C SER A 150 8.97 -0.51 8.79
N LEU A 151 7.96 0.36 8.66
CA LEU A 151 7.96 1.69 9.24
C LEU A 151 7.18 1.67 10.57
N ILE A 152 7.87 1.74 11.70
CA ILE A 152 7.23 1.77 13.02
C ILE A 152 7.06 3.22 13.49
N LYS A 153 5.82 3.61 13.79
CA LYS A 153 5.50 4.94 14.30
C LYS A 153 5.35 4.95 15.81
N TYR A 154 6.19 5.75 16.46
CA TYR A 154 5.92 6.25 17.80
C TYR A 154 5.36 7.68 17.69
N SER A 155 4.28 7.95 18.39
CA SER A 155 3.78 9.31 18.68
C SER A 155 3.32 9.29 20.12
N LYS A 156 3.77 10.27 20.91
CA LYS A 156 3.32 10.48 22.30
C LYS A 156 1.80 10.43 22.42
#